data_AF-A0A800KJW1-F1
#
_entry.id   AF-A0A800KJW1-F1
#
_cell.length_a   1.000
_cell.length_b   1.000
_cell.length_c   1.000
_cell.angle_alpha   90.00
_cell.angle_beta   90.00
_cell.angle_gamma   90.00
#
_symmetry.space_group_name_H-M   'P 1'
#
loop_
_entity.id
_entity.type
_entity.pdbx_description
1 polymer ?
#
loop_
_entity_poly.entity_id
_entity_poly.type
_entity_poly.pdbx_seq_one_letter_code
_entity_poly.pdbx_strand_id
1 'polypeptide(L)' 'PIIADPSHGTGVRDKVTPMARAAVAAGADGLMIEVHPNPAEALSDGAQSLYPDQFSVLMREIQAIGKAIGRKVGA' A
#
# COMPACT_ATOMS: atom_id res chain seq x y z
N PRO A 1 7.38 -10.71 -12.73
CA PRO A 1 6.58 -10.19 -11.59
C PRO A 1 6.36 -8.69 -11.80
N ILE A 2 5.14 -8.20 -11.56
CA ILE A 2 4.77 -6.78 -11.65
C ILE A 2 4.48 -6.23 -10.26
N ILE A 3 5.22 -5.19 -9.86
CA ILE A 3 5.09 -4.53 -8.56
C ILE A 3 4.50 -3.14 -8.79
N ALA A 4 3.46 -2.79 -8.04
CA ALA A 4 2.92 -1.44 -8.03
C ALA A 4 3.52 -0.62 -6.88
N ASP A 5 3.76 0.67 -7.12
CA ASP A 5 4.09 1.64 -6.07
C ASP A 5 2.94 2.66 -5.93
N PRO A 6 1.99 2.41 -5.02
CA PRO A 6 0.91 3.33 -4.73
C PRO A 6 1.35 4.63 -4.05
N SER A 7 2.53 4.66 -3.42
CA SER A 7 3.05 5.83 -2.71
C SER A 7 3.46 6.88 -3.74
N HIS A 8 4.51 6.60 -4.52
CA HIS A 8 4.97 7.49 -5.59
C HIS A 8 3.97 7.63 -6.73
N GLY A 9 3.21 6.57 -7.02
CA GLY A 9 2.20 6.59 -8.08
C GLY A 9 1.04 7.55 -7.80
N THR A 10 0.79 7.90 -6.53
CA THR A 10 -0.26 8.85 -6.17
C THR A 10 0.27 10.15 -5.57
N GLY A 11 1.42 10.13 -4.89
CA GLY A 11 2.00 11.28 -4.20
C GLY A 11 1.19 11.78 -2.99
N VAL A 12 0.10 11.08 -2.61
CA VAL A 12 -0.86 11.56 -1.61
C VAL A 12 -1.27 10.40 -0.70
N ARG A 13 -0.95 10.50 0.60
CA ARG A 13 -1.21 9.46 1.61
C ARG A 13 -2.62 8.85 1.54
N ASP A 14 -3.64 9.70 1.46
CA ASP A 14 -5.05 9.27 1.42
C ASP A 14 -5.42 8.45 0.15
N LYS A 15 -4.56 8.49 -0.87
CA LYS A 15 -4.71 7.74 -2.12
C LYS A 15 -3.91 6.44 -2.16
N VAL A 16 -2.93 6.27 -1.27
CA VAL A 16 -2.09 5.07 -1.19
C VAL A 16 -2.93 3.82 -0.92
N THR A 17 -3.79 3.84 0.11
CA THR A 17 -4.65 2.70 0.45
C THR A 17 -5.62 2.29 -0.68
N PRO A 18 -6.45 3.19 -1.26
CA PRO A 18 -7.31 2.79 -2.38
C PRO A 18 -6.53 2.34 -3.61
N MET A 19 -5.39 2.96 -3.93
CA MET A 19 -4.56 2.56 -5.07
C MET A 19 -3.91 1.18 -4.85
N ALA A 20 -3.41 0.89 -3.65
CA ALA A 20 -2.88 -0.42 -3.27
C ALA A 20 -3.92 -1.54 -3.41
N ARG A 21 -5.16 -1.29 -2.94
CA ARG A 21 -6.27 -2.22 -3.12
C ARG A 21 -6.59 -2.46 -4.59
N ALA A 22 -6.64 -1.40 -5.40
CA ALA A 22 -6.86 -1.49 -6.84
C ALA A 22 -5.75 -2.30 -7.54
N ALA A 23 -4.48 -2.06 -7.18
CA ALA A 23 -3.34 -2.77 -7.73
C ALA A 23 -3.40 -4.28 -7.43
N VAL A 24 -3.73 -4.67 -6.19
CA VAL A 24 -3.90 -6.08 -5.83
C VAL A 24 -5.07 -6.70 -6.58
N ALA A 25 -6.22 -6.01 -6.63
CA ALA A 25 -7.39 -6.47 -7.38
C ALA A 25 -7.09 -6.65 -8.89
N ALA A 26 -6.26 -5.78 -9.47
CA ALA A 26 -5.81 -5.86 -10.86
C ALA A 26 -4.79 -6.99 -11.12
N GLY A 27 -4.29 -7.66 -10.08
CA GLY A 27 -3.33 -8.75 -10.21
C GLY A 27 -1.87 -8.31 -10.12
N ALA A 28 -1.54 -7.23 -9.41
CA ALA A 28 -0.16 -6.95 -9.03
C ALA A 28 0.41 -8.12 -8.21
N ASP A 29 1.67 -8.47 -8.46
CA ASP A 29 2.38 -9.55 -7.75
C ASP A 29 2.99 -9.05 -6.43
N GLY A 30 3.12 -7.73 -6.28
CA GLY A 30 3.62 -7.09 -5.07
C GLY A 30 3.28 -5.61 -5.00
N LEU A 31 3.50 -5.02 -3.83
CA LEU A 31 3.33 -3.59 -3.56
C LEU A 31 4.63 -3.03 -2.95
N MET A 32 4.98 -1.81 -3.32
CA MET A 32 5.98 -0.98 -2.64
C MET A 32 5.26 0.16 -1.93
N ILE A 33 5.33 0.21 -0.60
CA ILE A 33 4.59 1.15 0.24
C ILE A 33 5.56 1.84 1.18
N GLU A 34 5.55 3.18 1.20
CA GLU A 34 6.32 3.97 2.15
C GLU A 34 5.55 4.14 3.46
N VAL A 35 6.27 3.95 4.58
CA VAL A 35 5.72 4.03 5.93
C VAL A 35 6.69 4.81 6.79
N HIS A 36 6.18 5.76 7.57
CA HIS A 36 7.00 6.53 8.52
C HIS A 36 6.24 6.70 9.84
N PRO A 37 6.89 6.57 11.02
CA PRO A 37 6.21 6.72 12.31
C PRO A 37 5.70 8.15 12.54
N ASN A 38 6.36 9.15 11.97
CA ASN A 38 5.92 10.54 11.99
C ASN A 38 6.12 11.20 10.61
N PRO A 39 5.22 10.98 9.64
CA PRO A 39 5.39 11.49 8.28
C PRO A 39 5.58 13.02 8.17
N ALA A 40 5.13 13.80 9.17
CA ALA A 40 5.34 15.25 9.20
C ALA A 40 6.82 15.65 9.42
N GLU A 41 7.63 14.75 9.99
CA GLU A 41 9.06 14.93 10.24
C GLU A 41 9.94 14.09 9.29
N ALA A 42 9.33 13.44 8.29
CA ALA A 42 10.10 12.66 7.33
C ALA A 42 11.01 13.57 6.50
N LEU A 43 12.29 13.20 6.37
CA LEU A 43 13.27 13.95 5.58
C LEU A 43 12.99 13.91 4.06
N SER A 44 12.21 12.92 3.63
CA SER A 44 11.72 12.76 2.26
C SER A 44 10.32 12.15 2.31
N ASP A 45 9.49 12.50 1.33
CA ASP A 45 8.27 11.76 0.99
C ASP A 45 7.22 11.56 2.11
N GLY A 46 7.23 12.46 3.08
CA GLY A 46 6.25 12.47 4.18
C GLY A 46 4.80 12.59 3.70
N ALA A 47 4.54 13.31 2.60
CA ALA A 47 3.19 13.52 2.07
C ALA A 47 2.51 12.24 1.56
N GLN A 48 3.29 11.23 1.15
CA GLN A 48 2.80 9.96 0.61
C GLN A 48 3.01 8.77 1.58
N SER A 49 3.91 8.91 2.56
CA SER A 49 4.16 7.87 3.57
C SER A 49 2.95 7.62 4.47
N LEU A 50 2.55 6.35 4.63
CA LEU A 50 1.52 5.94 5.60
C LEU A 50 2.05 5.97 7.04
N TYR A 51 1.12 6.07 8.01
CA TYR A 51 1.42 5.71 9.39
C TYR A 51 1.45 4.18 9.59
N PRO A 52 2.15 3.65 10.61
CA PRO A 52 2.24 2.20 10.84
C PRO A 52 0.89 1.49 11.08
N ASP A 53 -0.07 2.18 11.70
CA ASP A 53 -1.43 1.69 11.93
C ASP A 53 -2.23 1.63 10.62
N GLN A 54 -2.12 2.65 9.77
CA GLN A 54 -2.70 2.65 8.43
C GLN A 54 -2.13 1.52 7.58
N PHE A 55 -0.81 1.29 7.64
CA PHE A 55 -0.18 0.17 6.96
C PHE A 55 -0.71 -1.18 7.48
N SER A 56 -0.86 -1.34 8.79
CA SER A 56 -1.44 -2.55 9.39
C SER A 56 -2.88 -2.81 8.96
N VAL A 57 -3.69 -1.75 8.81
CA VAL A 57 -5.04 -1.84 8.22
C VAL A 57 -4.96 -2.27 6.76
N LEU A 58 -4.12 -1.60 5.95
CA LEU A 58 -3.95 -1.92 4.54
C LEU A 58 -3.57 -3.39 4.32
N MET A 59 -2.65 -3.95 5.11
CA MET A 59 -2.22 -5.35 4.99
C MET A 59 -3.39 -6.33 5.19
N ARG A 60 -4.30 -6.06 6.14
CA ARG A 60 -5.52 -6.87 6.32
C ARG A 60 -6.47 -6.76 5.13
N GLU A 61 -6.65 -5.55 4.60
CA GLU A 61 -7.54 -5.31 3.45
C GLU A 61 -7.03 -6.00 2.18
N ILE A 62 -5.74 -5.89 1.87
CA ILE A 62 -5.17 -6.53 0.67
C ILE A 62 -5.14 -8.06 0.79
N GLN A 63 -5.03 -8.61 2.00
CA GLN A 63 -5.13 -10.05 2.21
C GLN A 63 -6.55 -10.56 1.89
N ALA A 64 -7.58 -9.81 2.28
CA ALA A 64 -8.96 -10.13 1.94
C ALA A 64 -9.21 -10.04 0.42
N ILE A 65 -8.71 -8.99 -0.24
CA ILE A 65 -8.84 -8.82 -1.69
C ILE A 65 -8.09 -9.92 -2.44
N GLY A 66 -6.83 -10.20 -2.06
CA GLY A 66 -6.02 -11.25 -2.66
C GLY A 66 -6.72 -12.60 -2.60
N LYS A 67 -7.27 -12.96 -1.42
CA LYS A 67 -8.05 -14.19 -1.24
C LYS A 67 -9.27 -14.24 -2.17
N ALA A 68 -9.98 -13.14 -2.34
CA ALA A 68 -11.15 -13.07 -3.21
C ALA A 68 -10.82 -13.32 -4.69
N ILE A 69 -9.59 -13.01 -5.14
CA ILE A 69 -9.13 -13.24 -6.52
C ILE A 69 -8.23 -14.49 -6.66
N GLY A 70 -8.23 -15.39 -5.66
CA GLY A 70 -7.45 -16.64 -5.72
C GLY A 70 -5.94 -16.45 -5.58
N ARG A 71 -5.49 -15.33 -5.02
CA ARG A 71 -4.07 -15.04 -4.76
C ARG A 71 -3.74 -15.08 -3.27
N LYS A 72 -2.55 -15.59 -2.95
CA LYS A 72 -1.99 -15.52 -1.60
C LYS A 72 -1.20 -14.21 -1.47
N VAL A 73 -1.53 -13.41 -0.47
CA VAL A 73 -0.81 -12.18 -0.14
C VAL A 73 -0.09 -12.40 1.19
N GLY A 74 1.25 -12.40 1.15
CA GLY A 74 2.10 -12.68 2.32
C GLY A 74 1.99 -14.11 2.85
N ALA A 75 2.98 -14.52 3.65
CA ALA A 75 2.93 -15.73 4.46
C ALA A 75 2.45 -15.38 5.88
#